data_AF-A0AA96JW55-F1
#
_entry.id   AF-A0AA96JW55-F1
#
_cell.length_a   1.000
_cell.length_b   1.000
_cell.length_c   1.000
_cell.angle_alpha   90.00
_cell.angle_beta   90.00
_cell.angle_gamma   90.00
#
_symmetry.space_group_name_H-M   'P 1'
#
loop_
_entity.id
_entity.type
_entity.pdbx_description
1 polymer ?
#
loop_
_entity_poly.entity_id
_entity_poly.type
_entity_poly.pdbx_seq_one_letter_code
_entity_poly.pdbx_strand_id
1 'polypeptide(L)'
;MRLKTNQFNILKVLGWLCVTLLISGPIPKAGALPTVDEVLQELHLSDSDGEDIRQGKIVDWSPSEGSDRELALGMAFLVNAKPEDLEKLYQEAIILKEVSVITAHGRLTGEGTMADLAGVKLEPNGEKEAGRYLNVEPGDKLNLDANEMAAFQALKSTHQGEEVPVQEVEDLIRRKLLARYQAYRTKGLSGIAPYERGDGNQRNAGDELLLSTKELTGVAKYLPAFHQFLLTYPQGLDKDEAKNLEEFFYWLNIDVFGRPTYVLVQRMLYHVDEAAFAVERQYYASHDYNSMLQGIAALPTKDGTFLFYIGRVSTDQVGGFGSSAKHPISRAITAPYIKDMFRELQTKVGKQ
;
A
#
# COMPACT_ATOMS: atom_id res chain seq x y z
N MET A 1 52.70 36.46 -14.36
CA MET A 1 51.48 36.62 -13.55
C MET A 1 51.01 35.23 -13.11
N ARG A 2 51.56 34.45 -12.16
CA ARG A 2 52.40 34.59 -10.95
C ARG A 2 51.97 35.61 -9.89
N LEU A 3 51.75 35.03 -8.70
CA LEU A 3 51.77 35.57 -7.31
C LEU A 3 50.43 36.21 -6.90
N LYS A 4 49.77 35.85 -5.78
CA LYS A 4 50.18 35.26 -4.49
C LYS A 4 48.91 34.80 -3.74
N THR A 5 48.85 34.05 -2.63
CA THR A 5 49.71 33.14 -1.86
C THR A 5 49.04 33.01 -0.48
N ASN A 6 48.87 31.78 0.00
CA ASN A 6 48.84 31.30 1.40
C ASN A 6 47.97 31.99 2.47
N GLN A 7 47.29 31.21 3.32
CA GLN A 7 47.89 30.70 4.57
C GLN A 7 46.93 29.83 5.42
N PHE A 8 47.49 28.69 5.85
CA PHE A 8 47.37 28.01 7.15
C PHE A 8 46.12 27.19 7.59
N ASN A 9 46.44 25.92 7.87
CA ASN A 9 45.81 24.95 8.78
C ASN A 9 45.25 25.53 10.09
N ILE A 10 44.21 24.90 10.66
CA ILE A 10 44.26 24.16 11.94
C ILE A 10 42.88 23.58 12.32
N LEU A 11 42.92 22.32 12.75
CA LEU A 11 41.97 21.49 13.50
C LEU A 11 40.98 22.18 14.49
N LYS A 12 39.81 21.52 14.64
CA LYS A 12 39.05 21.23 15.90
C LYS A 12 38.04 22.25 16.46
N VAL A 13 36.77 21.79 16.43
CA VAL A 13 35.79 21.68 17.55
C VAL A 13 34.97 22.92 17.98
N LEU A 14 33.65 22.69 18.11
CA LEU A 14 32.59 23.50 18.75
C LEU A 14 32.28 24.84 18.08
N GLY A 15 31.05 25.19 17.72
CA GLY A 15 29.75 24.60 17.96
C GLY A 15 28.74 25.71 17.66
N TRP A 16 27.76 25.45 16.80
CA TRP A 16 26.62 26.35 16.65
C TRP A 16 25.33 25.53 16.66
N LEU A 17 24.56 25.80 17.71
CA LEU A 17 23.17 25.46 17.93
C LEU A 17 22.35 25.85 16.69
N CYS A 18 21.81 24.87 15.97
CA CYS A 18 20.49 25.03 15.38
C CYS A 18 19.53 24.27 16.29
N VAL A 19 19.00 25.00 17.27
CA VAL A 19 17.73 24.63 17.90
C VAL A 19 16.70 24.77 16.79
N THR A 20 16.44 23.70 16.05
CA THR A 20 15.11 23.53 15.47
C THR A 20 14.19 23.29 16.65
N LEU A 21 13.51 24.35 17.09
CA LEU A 21 12.24 24.24 17.77
C LEU A 21 11.32 23.49 16.81
N LEU A 22 11.33 22.15 16.91
CA LEU A 22 10.14 21.37 16.63
C LEU A 22 9.12 21.94 17.61
N ILE A 23 8.20 22.75 17.08
CA ILE A 23 6.94 22.99 17.76
C ILE A 23 6.22 21.63 17.70
N SER A 24 6.60 20.74 18.61
CA SER A 24 5.79 19.61 19.03
C SER A 24 4.62 20.20 19.81
N GLY A 25 3.72 20.88 19.10
CA GLY A 25 2.41 21.17 19.65
C GLY A 25 1.78 19.84 20.04
N PRO A 26 0.99 19.79 21.13
CA PRO A 26 0.28 18.57 21.49
C PRO A 26 -0.51 18.10 20.27
N ILE A 27 -0.21 16.88 19.81
CA ILE A 27 -1.01 16.24 18.78
C ILE A 27 -2.43 16.13 19.38
N PRO A 28 -3.47 16.64 18.70
CA PRO A 28 -4.83 16.54 19.20
C PRO A 28 -5.15 15.06 19.45
N LYS A 29 -5.71 14.76 20.63
CA LYS A 29 -6.28 13.43 20.91
C LYS A 29 -7.33 13.10 19.84
N ALA A 30 -7.54 11.81 19.58
CA ALA A 30 -8.61 11.34 18.70
C ALA A 30 -9.92 12.09 19.00
N GLY A 31 -10.57 12.59 17.94
CA GLY A 31 -11.86 13.26 18.07
C GLY A 31 -12.96 12.26 18.47
N ALA A 32 -14.14 12.76 18.81
CA ALA A 32 -15.31 11.88 18.87
C ALA A 32 -15.46 11.16 17.52
N LEU A 33 -15.72 9.85 17.55
CA LEU A 33 -15.97 9.08 16.34
C LEU A 33 -17.14 9.70 15.56
N PRO A 34 -17.05 9.77 14.22
CA PRO A 34 -18.14 10.31 13.43
C PRO A 34 -19.36 9.39 13.51
N THR A 35 -20.53 10.01 13.48
CA THR A 35 -21.77 9.30 13.18
C THR A 35 -21.79 8.86 11.72
N VAL A 36 -22.58 7.84 11.40
CA VAL A 36 -22.77 7.39 10.00
C VAL A 36 -23.24 8.54 9.13
N ASP A 37 -24.17 9.37 9.61
CA ASP A 37 -24.72 10.48 8.82
C ASP A 37 -23.66 11.55 8.52
N GLU A 38 -22.75 11.84 9.46
CA GLU A 38 -21.61 12.72 9.22
C GLU A 38 -20.66 12.14 8.15
N VAL A 39 -20.39 10.83 8.19
CA VAL A 39 -19.59 10.17 7.15
C VAL A 39 -20.28 10.25 5.79
N LEU A 40 -21.56 9.92 5.69
CA LEU A 40 -22.31 9.97 4.43
C LEU A 40 -22.31 11.38 3.82
N GLN A 41 -22.48 12.41 4.66
CA GLN A 41 -22.45 13.80 4.24
C GLN A 41 -21.07 14.20 3.66
N GLU A 42 -19.99 13.78 4.31
CA GLU A 42 -18.62 14.03 3.85
C GLU A 42 -18.29 13.33 2.54
N LEU A 43 -18.86 12.14 2.31
CA LEU A 43 -18.72 11.40 1.07
C LEU A 43 -19.63 11.90 -0.05
N HIS A 44 -20.48 12.90 0.24
CA HIS A 44 -21.50 13.44 -0.67
C HIS A 44 -22.45 12.35 -1.19
N LEU A 45 -22.75 11.36 -0.35
CA LEU A 45 -23.76 10.32 -0.64
C LEU A 45 -25.16 10.88 -0.38
N SER A 46 -26.12 10.48 -1.21
CA SER A 46 -27.50 10.96 -1.12
C SER A 46 -28.27 10.29 0.03
N ASP A 47 -29.40 10.86 0.42
CA ASP A 47 -30.30 10.22 1.40
C ASP A 47 -30.76 8.82 0.94
N SER A 48 -30.95 8.64 -0.38
CA SER A 48 -31.30 7.35 -0.97
C SER A 48 -30.16 6.33 -0.81
N ASP A 49 -28.91 6.77 -0.97
CA ASP A 49 -27.74 5.93 -0.74
C ASP A 49 -27.65 5.53 0.74
N GLY A 50 -27.93 6.47 1.65
CA GLY A 50 -27.99 6.20 3.08
C GLY A 50 -29.02 5.13 3.44
N GLU A 51 -30.22 5.17 2.85
CA GLU A 51 -31.25 4.15 3.03
C GLU A 51 -30.82 2.80 2.45
N ASP A 52 -30.23 2.78 1.25
CA ASP A 52 -29.70 1.56 0.65
C ASP A 52 -28.62 0.92 1.53
N ILE A 53 -27.71 1.72 2.09
CA ILE A 53 -26.67 1.25 3.01
C ILE A 53 -27.28 0.65 4.28
N ARG A 54 -28.29 1.30 4.90
CA ARG A 54 -28.98 0.77 6.09
C ARG A 54 -29.68 -0.57 5.81
N GLN A 55 -30.11 -0.79 4.57
CA GLN A 55 -30.64 -2.08 4.10
C GLN A 55 -29.55 -3.12 3.78
N GLY A 56 -28.28 -2.79 4.00
CA GLY A 56 -27.13 -3.65 3.73
C GLY A 56 -26.73 -3.71 2.25
N LYS A 57 -27.27 -2.85 1.38
CA LYS A 57 -26.82 -2.77 -0.02
C LYS A 57 -25.45 -2.09 -0.07
N ILE A 58 -24.61 -2.57 -0.98
CA ILE A 58 -23.30 -1.97 -1.24
C ILE A 58 -23.46 -0.82 -2.23
N VAL A 59 -23.29 0.40 -1.71
CA VAL A 59 -23.20 1.63 -2.51
C VAL A 59 -21.74 1.89 -2.83
N ASP A 60 -21.43 2.18 -4.09
CA ASP A 60 -20.11 2.63 -4.52
C ASP A 60 -20.13 4.08 -4.98
N TRP A 61 -19.01 4.78 -4.81
CA TRP A 61 -18.82 6.13 -5.35
C TRP A 61 -17.40 6.30 -5.90
N SER A 62 -17.18 7.46 -6.51
CA SER A 62 -15.88 7.86 -7.09
C SER A 62 -15.26 8.99 -6.26
N PRO A 63 -14.33 8.68 -5.35
CA PRO A 63 -13.59 9.67 -4.59
C PRO A 63 -12.79 10.62 -5.50
N SER A 64 -12.34 11.76 -4.95
CA SER A 64 -11.32 12.58 -5.60
C SER A 64 -10.02 11.78 -5.80
N GLU A 65 -9.30 12.10 -6.87
CA GLU A 65 -8.01 11.51 -7.21
C GLU A 65 -6.93 12.60 -7.15
N GLY A 66 -5.79 12.29 -6.51
CA GLY A 66 -4.67 13.21 -6.32
C GLY A 66 -3.73 13.31 -7.53
N SER A 67 -3.93 12.46 -8.55
CA SER A 67 -3.18 12.52 -9.81
C SER A 67 -3.95 11.88 -10.97
N ASP A 68 -3.51 12.15 -12.20
CA ASP A 68 -4.04 11.51 -13.41
C ASP A 68 -3.77 10.00 -13.51
N ARG A 69 -2.91 9.45 -12.63
CA ARG A 69 -2.55 8.04 -12.57
C ARG A 69 -3.24 7.29 -11.43
N GLU A 70 -3.90 8.02 -10.54
CA GLU A 70 -4.61 7.43 -9.42
C GLU A 70 -6.02 7.06 -9.85
N LEU A 71 -6.41 5.81 -9.60
CA LEU A 71 -7.77 5.33 -9.69
C LEU A 71 -8.31 5.18 -8.26
N ALA A 72 -9.34 5.93 -7.91
CA ALA A 72 -9.97 5.84 -6.59
C ALA A 72 -11.37 5.21 -6.67
N LEU A 73 -11.70 4.30 -5.75
CA LEU A 73 -13.01 3.67 -5.63
C LEU A 73 -13.41 3.59 -4.16
N GLY A 74 -14.62 4.05 -3.86
CA GLY A 74 -15.21 3.96 -2.52
C GLY A 74 -16.38 3.00 -2.48
N MET A 75 -16.58 2.31 -1.34
CA MET A 75 -17.80 1.54 -1.06
C MET A 75 -18.24 1.70 0.39
N ALA A 76 -19.55 1.70 0.62
CA ALA A 76 -20.14 1.74 1.95
C ALA A 76 -21.34 0.79 2.03
N PHE A 77 -21.49 0.13 3.19
CA PHE A 77 -22.59 -0.81 3.46
C PHE A 77 -22.70 -1.11 4.95
N LEU A 78 -23.90 -1.52 5.40
CA LEU A 78 -24.11 -2.06 6.73
C LEU A 78 -23.89 -3.58 6.72
N VAL A 79 -23.27 -4.09 7.78
CA VAL A 79 -23.14 -5.51 8.06
C VAL A 79 -23.74 -5.80 9.43
N ASN A 80 -24.58 -6.84 9.51
CA ASN A 80 -25.12 -7.31 10.78
C ASN A 80 -24.10 -8.18 11.52
N ALA A 81 -23.04 -7.55 12.02
CA ALA A 81 -21.98 -8.15 12.83
C ALA A 81 -21.34 -7.08 13.73
N LYS A 82 -20.59 -7.48 14.76
CA LYS A 82 -19.80 -6.54 15.57
C LYS A 82 -18.45 -6.25 14.90
N PRO A 83 -17.83 -5.08 15.16
CA PRO A 83 -16.50 -4.76 14.62
C PRO A 83 -15.45 -5.83 14.94
N GLU A 84 -15.45 -6.36 16.17
CA GLU A 84 -14.53 -7.41 16.63
C GLU A 84 -14.58 -8.70 15.78
N ASP A 85 -15.75 -9.07 15.26
CA ASP A 85 -15.92 -10.26 14.42
C ASP A 85 -15.33 -10.04 13.02
N LEU A 86 -15.40 -8.79 12.53
CA LEU A 86 -14.81 -8.37 11.25
C LEU A 86 -13.29 -8.22 11.35
N GLU A 87 -12.78 -7.77 12.51
CA GLU A 87 -11.35 -7.63 12.77
C GLU A 87 -10.61 -8.96 12.71
N LYS A 88 -11.17 -10.04 13.26
CA LYS A 88 -10.57 -11.38 13.20
C LYS A 88 -10.37 -11.85 11.75
N LEU A 89 -11.34 -11.58 10.88
CA LEU A 89 -11.24 -11.90 9.45
C LEU A 89 -10.11 -11.11 8.77
N TYR A 90 -9.86 -9.89 9.25
CA TYR A 90 -8.81 -9.01 8.76
C TYR A 90 -7.41 -9.36 9.30
N GLN A 91 -7.29 -9.69 10.58
CA GLN A 91 -6.03 -10.06 11.24
C GLN A 91 -5.48 -11.41 10.76
N GLU A 92 -6.33 -12.43 10.63
CA GLU A 92 -5.90 -13.78 10.26
C GLU A 92 -5.52 -13.92 8.78
N ALA A 93 -5.52 -12.81 8.03
CA ALA A 93 -5.39 -12.82 6.57
C ALA A 93 -6.41 -13.77 5.92
N ILE A 94 -7.54 -14.06 6.58
CA ILE A 94 -8.58 -14.92 6.03
C ILE A 94 -9.06 -14.34 4.70
N ILE A 95 -9.22 -13.01 4.62
CA ILE A 95 -9.55 -12.32 3.36
C ILE A 95 -8.54 -12.66 2.25
N LEU A 96 -7.24 -12.80 2.56
CA LEU A 96 -6.23 -13.16 1.57
C LEU A 96 -6.33 -14.64 1.13
N LYS A 97 -6.89 -15.53 1.96
CA LYS A 97 -7.13 -16.94 1.60
C LYS A 97 -8.39 -17.14 0.75
N GLU A 98 -9.33 -16.21 0.85
CA GLU A 98 -10.61 -16.26 0.12
C GLU A 98 -10.51 -15.58 -1.26
N VAL A 99 -9.52 -14.70 -1.45
CA VAL A 99 -9.22 -14.12 -2.77
C VAL A 99 -8.53 -15.19 -3.62
N SER A 100 -9.29 -15.82 -4.51
CA SER A 100 -8.86 -16.94 -5.37
C SER A 100 -7.61 -16.69 -6.22
N VAL A 101 -7.23 -15.43 -6.41
CA VAL A 101 -6.02 -15.04 -7.15
C VAL A 101 -4.75 -15.01 -6.29
N ILE A 102 -4.83 -15.05 -4.96
CA ILE A 102 -3.63 -15.12 -4.10
C ILE A 102 -3.17 -16.57 -4.02
N THR A 103 -2.04 -16.88 -4.64
CA THR A 103 -1.51 -18.24 -4.75
C THR A 103 -0.53 -18.60 -3.64
N ALA A 104 0.12 -17.61 -3.04
CA ALA A 104 0.98 -17.78 -1.87
C ALA A 104 1.10 -16.48 -1.08
N HIS A 105 1.38 -16.58 0.21
CA HIS A 105 1.65 -15.44 1.07
C HIS A 105 2.55 -15.82 2.25
N GLY A 106 3.16 -14.83 2.88
CA GLY A 106 3.94 -15.01 4.10
C GLY A 106 4.10 -13.72 4.89
N ARG A 107 4.45 -13.85 6.17
CA ARG A 107 4.63 -12.71 7.08
C ARG A 107 6.12 -12.35 7.18
N LEU A 108 6.41 -11.06 7.19
CA LEU A 108 7.73 -10.52 7.47
C LEU A 108 7.74 -9.95 8.89
N THR A 109 8.72 -10.34 9.71
CA THR A 109 8.84 -9.91 11.11
C THR A 109 10.23 -9.37 11.39
N GLY A 110 10.33 -8.39 12.31
CA GLY A 110 11.61 -7.71 12.58
C GLY A 110 12.25 -7.19 11.30
N GLU A 111 13.56 -7.37 11.13
CA GLU A 111 14.27 -6.96 9.91
C GLU A 111 14.02 -7.88 8.70
N GLY A 112 13.26 -8.96 8.90
CA GLY A 112 13.01 -9.97 7.88
C GLY A 112 14.25 -10.81 7.56
N THR A 113 14.01 -12.00 7.02
CA THR A 113 15.04 -12.94 6.62
C THR A 113 14.70 -13.57 5.28
N MET A 114 15.68 -14.18 4.63
CA MET A 114 15.43 -14.95 3.41
C MET A 114 14.48 -16.13 3.63
N ALA A 115 14.46 -16.70 4.84
CA ALA A 115 13.56 -17.79 5.19
C ALA A 115 12.09 -17.35 5.16
N ASP A 116 11.80 -16.10 5.55
CA ASP A 116 10.45 -15.54 5.50
C ASP A 116 9.90 -15.44 4.07
N LEU A 117 10.79 -15.40 3.06
CA LEU A 117 10.47 -15.28 1.63
C LEU A 117 10.60 -16.60 0.86
N ALA A 118 10.81 -17.73 1.55
CA ALA A 118 11.00 -19.04 0.91
C ALA A 118 9.79 -19.49 0.05
N GLY A 119 8.59 -18.98 0.36
CA GLY A 119 7.37 -19.26 -0.39
C GLY A 119 7.17 -18.40 -1.64
N VAL A 120 7.97 -17.36 -1.87
CA VAL A 120 7.90 -16.55 -3.10
C VAL A 120 8.44 -17.36 -4.26
N LYS A 121 7.66 -17.54 -5.32
CA LYS A 121 8.04 -18.35 -6.47
C LYS A 121 7.55 -17.75 -7.78
N LEU A 122 8.25 -18.06 -8.87
CA LEU A 122 7.82 -17.72 -10.22
C LEU A 122 6.70 -18.67 -10.71
N GLU A 123 5.63 -18.82 -9.94
CA GLU A 123 4.48 -19.68 -10.31
C GLU A 123 3.21 -18.83 -10.43
N PRO A 124 2.43 -18.97 -11.52
CA PRO A 124 2.60 -19.91 -12.64
C PRO A 124 3.61 -19.44 -13.71
N ASN A 125 3.98 -20.35 -14.63
CA ASN A 125 4.80 -20.06 -15.82
C ASN A 125 6.24 -19.54 -15.55
N GLY A 126 6.97 -20.20 -14.65
CA GLY A 126 8.22 -19.69 -14.11
C GLY A 126 9.34 -19.42 -15.11
N GLU A 127 9.52 -20.26 -16.11
CA GLU A 127 10.52 -20.02 -17.18
C GLU A 127 10.22 -18.72 -17.93
N LYS A 128 8.95 -18.48 -18.26
CA LYS A 128 8.53 -17.27 -18.97
C LYS A 128 8.73 -16.02 -18.12
N GLU A 129 8.35 -16.07 -16.84
CA GLU A 129 8.54 -14.92 -15.96
C GLU A 129 10.02 -14.69 -15.63
N ALA A 130 10.81 -15.74 -15.39
CA ALA A 130 12.27 -15.66 -15.26
C ALA A 130 12.88 -14.95 -16.48
N GLY A 131 12.44 -15.33 -17.68
CA GLY A 131 12.82 -14.68 -18.93
C GLY A 131 12.50 -13.17 -18.95
N ARG A 132 11.41 -12.71 -18.34
CA ARG A 132 11.11 -11.26 -18.26
C ARG A 132 12.09 -10.52 -17.37
N TYR A 133 12.46 -11.09 -16.23
CA TYR A 133 13.45 -10.50 -15.32
C TYR A 133 14.84 -10.44 -15.97
N LEU A 134 15.27 -11.53 -16.60
CA LEU A 134 16.59 -11.63 -17.24
C LEU A 134 16.73 -10.73 -18.49
N ASN A 135 15.61 -10.43 -19.16
CA ASN A 135 15.56 -9.56 -20.34
C ASN A 135 14.94 -8.19 -20.02
N VAL A 136 15.00 -7.77 -18.77
CA VAL A 136 14.37 -6.52 -18.35
C VAL A 136 15.06 -5.30 -18.98
N GLU A 137 14.22 -4.37 -19.40
CA GLU A 137 14.59 -3.06 -19.94
C GLU A 137 13.79 -1.98 -19.19
N PRO A 138 14.28 -0.74 -19.10
CA PRO A 138 13.51 0.39 -18.59
C PRO A 138 12.10 0.47 -19.18
N GLY A 139 11.08 0.66 -18.34
CA GLY A 139 9.68 0.72 -18.77
C GLY A 139 8.67 0.29 -17.71
N ASP A 140 7.46 -0.02 -18.13
CA ASP A 140 6.30 -0.34 -17.28
C ASP A 140 6.00 -1.85 -17.14
N LYS A 141 6.79 -2.71 -17.79
CA LYS A 141 6.60 -4.17 -17.75
C LYS A 141 6.93 -4.80 -16.40
N LEU A 142 7.93 -4.23 -15.72
CA LEU A 142 8.39 -4.60 -14.39
C LEU A 142 8.76 -3.34 -13.61
N ASN A 143 8.32 -3.28 -12.36
CA ASN A 143 8.70 -2.24 -11.41
C ASN A 143 10.03 -2.60 -10.76
N LEU A 144 11.13 -2.27 -11.45
CA LEU A 144 12.49 -2.44 -10.93
C LEU A 144 13.21 -1.09 -10.91
N ASP A 145 14.11 -0.94 -9.95
CA ASP A 145 15.09 0.14 -9.99
C ASP A 145 16.28 -0.24 -10.90
N ALA A 146 17.13 0.74 -11.22
CA ALA A 146 18.29 0.53 -12.10
C ALA A 146 19.30 -0.51 -11.56
N ASN A 147 19.48 -0.61 -10.24
CA ASN A 147 20.42 -1.56 -9.63
C ASN A 147 19.87 -2.99 -9.66
N GLU A 148 18.56 -3.16 -9.56
CA GLU A 148 17.88 -4.44 -9.72
C GLU A 148 17.97 -4.92 -11.16
N MET A 149 17.67 -4.05 -12.13
CA MET A 149 17.83 -4.36 -13.55
C MET A 149 19.25 -4.83 -13.87
N ALA A 150 20.26 -4.09 -13.41
CA ALA A 150 21.66 -4.46 -13.60
C ALA A 150 21.99 -5.81 -12.95
N ALA A 151 21.40 -6.13 -11.80
CA ALA A 151 21.63 -7.42 -11.13
C ALA A 151 21.06 -8.61 -11.93
N PHE A 152 19.87 -8.47 -12.53
CA PHE A 152 19.31 -9.53 -13.39
C PHE A 152 20.10 -9.68 -14.71
N GLN A 153 20.53 -8.57 -15.31
CA GLN A 153 21.39 -8.60 -16.50
C GLN A 153 22.76 -9.23 -16.22
N ALA A 154 23.33 -8.96 -15.04
CA ALA A 154 24.55 -9.61 -14.58
C ALA A 154 24.35 -11.11 -14.40
N LEU A 155 23.26 -11.55 -13.76
CA LEU A 155 22.92 -12.97 -13.61
C LEU A 155 22.78 -13.68 -14.97
N LYS A 156 22.18 -13.03 -15.96
CA LYS A 156 22.13 -13.55 -17.33
C LYS A 156 23.53 -13.69 -17.95
N SER A 157 24.39 -12.70 -17.73
CA SER A 157 25.74 -12.68 -18.31
C SER A 157 26.67 -13.72 -17.69
N THR A 158 26.51 -14.07 -16.40
CA THR A 158 27.32 -15.13 -15.77
C THR A 158 27.12 -16.51 -16.38
N HIS A 159 25.97 -16.74 -17.01
CA HIS A 159 25.63 -17.99 -17.68
C HIS A 159 26.09 -18.04 -19.15
N GLN A 160 26.76 -17.00 -19.67
CA GLN A 160 27.39 -17.00 -21.00
C GLN A 160 26.49 -17.43 -22.17
N GLY A 161 25.17 -17.22 -22.06
CA GLY A 161 24.19 -17.62 -23.08
C GLY A 161 23.54 -18.98 -22.84
N GLU A 162 23.94 -19.72 -21.81
CA GLU A 162 23.21 -20.86 -21.27
C GLU A 162 21.93 -20.39 -20.55
N GLU A 163 20.99 -21.32 -20.38
CA GLU A 163 19.75 -21.07 -19.65
C GLU A 163 20.04 -20.87 -18.16
N VAL A 164 19.52 -19.78 -17.60
CA VAL A 164 19.61 -19.50 -16.17
C VAL A 164 18.52 -20.30 -15.45
N PRO A 165 18.85 -21.12 -14.43
CA PRO A 165 17.84 -21.85 -13.67
C PRO A 165 16.83 -20.89 -13.02
N VAL A 166 15.53 -21.23 -13.10
CA VAL A 166 14.44 -20.44 -12.52
C VAL A 166 14.69 -20.13 -11.04
N GLN A 167 15.23 -21.10 -10.29
CA GLN A 167 15.54 -20.96 -8.88
C GLN A 167 16.58 -19.85 -8.59
N GLU A 168 17.56 -19.64 -9.47
CA GLU A 168 18.53 -18.56 -9.29
C GLU A 168 17.90 -17.17 -9.50
N VAL A 169 16.93 -17.08 -10.41
CA VAL A 169 16.13 -15.87 -10.61
C VAL A 169 15.24 -15.61 -9.41
N GLU A 170 14.55 -16.64 -8.90
CA GLU A 170 13.77 -16.56 -7.66
C GLU A 170 14.63 -16.09 -6.47
N ASP A 171 15.84 -16.63 -6.31
CA ASP A 171 16.74 -16.24 -5.22
C ASP A 171 17.21 -14.79 -5.34
N LEU A 172 17.39 -14.28 -6.56
CA LEU A 172 17.63 -12.86 -6.76
C LEU A 172 16.39 -12.02 -6.44
N ILE A 173 15.20 -12.43 -6.88
CA ILE A 173 13.93 -11.76 -6.55
C ILE A 173 13.74 -11.68 -5.04
N ARG A 174 13.85 -12.80 -4.31
CA ARG A 174 13.71 -12.86 -2.84
C ARG A 174 14.70 -11.90 -2.15
N ARG A 175 15.96 -11.86 -2.59
CA ARG A 175 16.95 -10.90 -2.05
C ARG A 175 16.55 -9.44 -2.28
N LYS A 176 16.00 -9.12 -3.44
CA LYS A 176 15.54 -7.76 -3.76
C LYS A 176 14.28 -7.37 -2.98
N LEU A 177 13.32 -8.28 -2.84
CA LEU A 177 12.14 -8.09 -1.99
C LEU A 177 12.53 -7.85 -0.53
N LEU A 178 13.48 -8.62 0.01
CA LEU A 178 13.99 -8.41 1.37
C LEU A 178 14.62 -7.02 1.53
N ALA A 179 15.44 -6.59 0.57
CA ALA A 179 16.07 -5.27 0.59
C ALA A 179 15.02 -4.14 0.53
N ARG A 180 13.96 -4.29 -0.28
CA ARG A 180 12.84 -3.35 -0.36
C ARG A 180 12.08 -3.27 0.95
N TYR A 181 11.78 -4.42 1.55
CA TYR A 181 11.15 -4.48 2.87
C TYR A 181 11.96 -3.73 3.93
N GLN A 182 13.26 -4.01 4.02
CA GLN A 182 14.16 -3.39 5.00
C GLN A 182 14.28 -1.87 4.79
N ALA A 183 14.39 -1.44 3.53
CA ALA A 183 14.44 -0.02 3.19
C ALA A 183 13.15 0.70 3.58
N TYR A 184 11.99 0.13 3.24
CA TYR A 184 10.68 0.66 3.60
C TYR A 184 10.49 0.70 5.12
N ARG A 185 10.80 -0.38 5.82
CA ARG A 185 10.66 -0.46 7.28
C ARG A 185 11.48 0.63 7.99
N THR A 186 12.69 0.91 7.50
CA THR A 186 13.63 1.86 8.11
C THR A 186 13.35 3.32 7.73
N LYS A 187 12.85 3.58 6.53
CA LYS A 187 12.76 4.94 5.96
C LYS A 187 11.35 5.35 5.51
N GLY A 188 10.38 4.45 5.66
CA GLY A 188 9.01 4.61 5.20
C GLY A 188 8.93 4.86 3.70
N LEU A 189 8.08 5.80 3.30
CA LEU A 189 7.85 6.14 1.89
C LEU A 189 9.15 6.55 1.17
N SER A 190 10.09 7.21 1.87
CA SER A 190 11.40 7.58 1.31
C SER A 190 12.35 6.40 1.08
N GLY A 191 12.03 5.23 1.66
CA GLY A 191 12.74 3.98 1.44
C GLY A 191 12.31 3.22 0.19
N ILE A 192 11.23 3.64 -0.48
CA ILE A 192 10.74 3.00 -1.69
C ILE A 192 11.65 3.42 -2.86
N ALA A 193 12.35 2.45 -3.44
CA ALA A 193 13.21 2.70 -4.59
C ALA A 193 12.35 3.07 -5.82
N PRO A 194 12.75 4.11 -6.59
CA PRO A 194 12.03 4.51 -7.78
C PRO A 194 12.12 3.45 -8.88
N TYR A 195 11.08 3.33 -9.70
CA TYR A 195 11.06 2.41 -10.83
C TYR A 195 11.62 3.08 -12.08
N GLU A 196 12.53 2.41 -12.77
CA GLU A 196 13.20 2.92 -13.96
C GLU A 196 12.27 2.82 -15.18
N ARG A 197 11.94 3.97 -15.78
CA ARG A 197 11.02 4.07 -16.92
C ARG A 197 11.72 4.41 -18.23
N GLY A 198 13.03 4.64 -18.21
CA GLY A 198 13.83 4.95 -19.39
C GLY A 198 13.86 6.44 -19.71
N ASP A 199 14.79 6.84 -20.58
CA ASP A 199 15.00 8.24 -20.99
C ASP A 199 15.21 9.21 -19.81
N GLY A 200 15.80 8.72 -18.71
CA GLY A 200 16.01 9.48 -17.48
C GLY A 200 14.74 9.70 -16.65
N ASN A 201 13.62 9.06 -17.01
CA ASN A 201 12.37 9.12 -16.27
C ASN A 201 12.29 8.00 -15.24
N GLN A 202 11.70 8.35 -14.09
CA GLN A 202 11.47 7.41 -13.00
C GLN A 202 10.06 7.57 -12.46
N ARG A 203 9.54 6.48 -11.90
CA ARG A 203 8.27 6.46 -11.18
C ARG A 203 8.51 6.29 -9.69
N ASN A 204 8.03 7.24 -8.89
CA ASN A 204 8.18 7.20 -7.44
C ASN A 204 6.88 6.78 -6.75
N ALA A 205 6.79 5.49 -6.42
CA ALA A 205 5.67 4.92 -5.68
C ALA A 205 5.51 5.50 -4.26
N GLY A 206 6.59 6.01 -3.64
CA GLY A 206 6.52 6.69 -2.36
C GLY A 206 5.77 8.02 -2.43
N ASP A 207 5.98 8.79 -3.50
CA ASP A 207 5.26 10.05 -3.72
C ASP A 207 3.78 9.80 -4.03
N GLU A 208 3.47 8.75 -4.79
CA GLU A 208 2.09 8.33 -5.05
C GLU A 208 1.35 7.96 -3.76
N LEU A 209 1.94 7.12 -2.91
CA LEU A 209 1.36 6.76 -1.61
C LEU A 209 1.24 7.95 -0.67
N LEU A 210 2.16 8.91 -0.74
CA LEU A 210 2.06 10.16 0.01
C LEU A 210 0.83 10.96 -0.43
N LEU A 211 0.58 11.08 -1.74
CA LEU A 211 -0.62 11.74 -2.26
C LEU A 211 -1.89 10.99 -1.82
N SER A 212 -1.95 9.66 -2.02
CA SER A 212 -3.09 8.85 -1.58
C SER A 212 -3.37 8.97 -0.08
N THR A 213 -2.33 9.09 0.75
CA THR A 213 -2.45 9.28 2.21
C THR A 213 -3.00 10.67 2.55
N LYS A 214 -2.58 11.72 1.84
CA LYS A 214 -3.09 13.09 2.06
C LYS A 214 -4.58 13.20 1.77
N GLU A 215 -5.06 12.43 0.80
CA GLU A 215 -6.46 12.39 0.41
C GLU A 215 -7.36 11.58 1.37
N LEU A 216 -6.81 10.97 2.42
CA LEU A 216 -7.59 10.37 3.52
C LEU A 216 -8.08 11.44 4.50
N THR A 217 -8.84 12.42 3.99
CA THR A 217 -9.29 13.61 4.73
C THR A 217 -10.13 13.28 5.96
N GLY A 218 -10.97 12.24 5.90
CA GLY A 218 -11.72 11.74 7.06
C GLY A 218 -10.79 11.23 8.17
N VAL A 219 -9.72 10.50 7.83
CA VAL A 219 -8.72 10.04 8.80
C VAL A 219 -7.98 11.24 9.40
N ALA A 220 -7.61 12.22 8.57
CA ALA A 220 -6.98 13.46 9.05
C ALA A 220 -7.85 14.23 10.06
N LYS A 221 -9.18 14.24 9.83
CA LYS A 221 -10.15 14.94 10.68
C LYS A 221 -10.43 14.20 11.99
N TYR A 222 -10.72 12.90 11.93
CA TYR A 222 -11.19 12.13 13.09
C TYR A 222 -10.06 11.46 13.87
N LEU A 223 -8.98 11.07 13.17
CA LEU A 223 -7.84 10.33 13.71
C LEU A 223 -6.50 11.02 13.38
N PRO A 224 -6.29 12.28 13.79
CA PRO A 224 -5.16 13.09 13.35
C PRO A 224 -3.79 12.48 13.71
N ALA A 225 -3.69 11.82 14.87
CA ALA A 225 -2.46 11.12 15.27
C ALA A 225 -2.15 9.95 14.32
N PHE A 226 -3.16 9.14 13.97
CA PHE A 226 -2.99 8.03 13.03
C PHE A 226 -2.69 8.53 11.62
N HIS A 227 -3.37 9.58 11.14
CA HIS A 227 -3.06 10.20 9.85
C HIS A 227 -1.62 10.71 9.78
N GLN A 228 -1.17 11.40 10.83
CA GLN A 228 0.21 11.87 10.93
C GLN A 228 1.20 10.71 10.94
N PHE A 229 0.91 9.62 11.65
CA PHE A 229 1.70 8.40 11.61
C PHE A 229 1.79 7.81 10.20
N LEU A 230 0.68 7.75 9.46
CA LEU A 230 0.69 7.30 8.07
C LEU A 230 1.65 8.17 7.24
N LEU A 231 1.59 9.50 7.39
CA LEU A 231 2.44 10.43 6.64
C LEU A 231 3.93 10.33 7.01
N THR A 232 4.26 9.95 8.24
CA THR A 232 5.62 10.06 8.81
C THR A 232 6.24 8.74 9.26
N TYR A 233 5.58 7.61 9.01
CA TYR A 233 6.13 6.27 9.24
C TYR A 233 7.58 6.20 8.70
N PRO A 234 8.56 5.72 9.50
CA PRO A 234 8.41 4.95 10.74
C PRO A 234 8.61 5.75 12.04
N GLN A 235 8.39 7.08 12.05
CA GLN A 235 8.60 7.90 13.27
C GLN A 235 7.79 7.42 14.49
N GLY A 236 6.76 6.60 14.27
CA GLY A 236 5.97 5.96 15.32
C GLY A 236 4.89 6.87 15.89
N LEU A 237 3.98 6.28 16.67
CA LEU A 237 2.99 7.00 17.46
C LEU A 237 3.54 7.29 18.86
N ASP A 238 2.96 8.29 19.53
CA ASP A 238 3.16 8.48 20.96
C ASP A 238 2.73 7.22 21.74
N LYS A 239 3.36 6.96 22.90
CA LYS A 239 3.19 5.71 23.65
C LYS A 239 1.74 5.35 23.96
N ASP A 240 0.92 6.36 24.28
CA ASP A 240 -0.49 6.16 24.64
C ASP A 240 -1.35 5.79 23.42
N GLU A 241 -0.96 6.24 22.23
CA GLU A 241 -1.65 5.93 20.96
C GLU A 241 -1.11 4.64 20.33
N ALA A 242 0.17 4.34 20.51
CA ALA A 242 0.82 3.15 19.98
C ALA A 242 0.19 1.84 20.48
N LYS A 243 -0.44 1.84 21.66
CA LYS A 243 -1.15 0.67 22.21
C LYS A 243 -2.39 0.28 21.39
N ASN A 244 -2.92 1.22 20.61
CA ASN A 244 -4.09 1.05 19.78
C ASN A 244 -3.73 0.64 18.35
N LEU A 245 -2.44 0.53 18.03
CA LEU A 245 -1.95 0.19 16.68
C LEU A 245 -1.40 -1.23 16.66
N GLU A 246 -1.95 -2.05 15.78
CA GLU A 246 -1.33 -3.29 15.32
C GLU A 246 -0.74 -3.11 13.93
N GLU A 247 0.48 -3.59 13.74
CA GLU A 247 1.19 -3.48 12.47
C GLU A 247 1.68 -4.85 11.99
N PHE A 248 1.48 -5.08 10.69
CA PHE A 248 1.82 -6.32 10.03
C PHE A 248 2.49 -6.03 8.68
N PHE A 249 3.44 -6.89 8.33
CA PHE A 249 4.07 -6.89 7.01
C PHE A 249 3.91 -8.24 6.36
N TYR A 250 3.53 -8.23 5.09
CA TYR A 250 3.31 -9.44 4.30
C TYR A 250 3.98 -9.32 2.94
N TRP A 251 4.24 -10.48 2.34
CA TRP A 251 4.39 -10.59 0.91
C TRP A 251 3.24 -11.44 0.35
N LEU A 252 2.82 -11.13 -0.88
CA LEU A 252 1.80 -11.86 -1.62
C LEU A 252 2.36 -12.29 -2.98
N ASN A 253 1.95 -13.47 -3.41
CA ASN A 253 2.04 -13.94 -4.79
C ASN A 253 0.63 -13.96 -5.34
N ILE A 254 0.36 -13.16 -6.38
CA ILE A 254 -0.97 -13.01 -6.97
C ILE A 254 -0.91 -13.50 -8.41
N ASP A 255 -1.77 -14.44 -8.78
CA ASP A 255 -1.95 -14.88 -10.17
C ASP A 255 -3.12 -14.16 -10.81
N VAL A 256 -2.81 -13.18 -11.66
CA VAL A 256 -3.79 -12.51 -12.50
C VAL A 256 -3.51 -12.89 -13.95
N PHE A 257 -4.46 -13.60 -14.57
CA PHE A 257 -4.38 -14.06 -15.97
C PHE A 257 -3.13 -14.90 -16.31
N GLY A 258 -2.64 -15.72 -15.37
CA GLY A 258 -1.53 -16.64 -15.60
C GLY A 258 -0.15 -15.98 -15.51
N ARG A 259 -0.05 -14.82 -14.87
CA ARG A 259 1.22 -14.13 -14.59
C ARG A 259 1.31 -13.82 -13.09
N PRO A 260 2.42 -14.19 -12.42
CA PRO A 260 2.61 -13.92 -11.01
C PRO A 260 3.05 -12.48 -10.74
N THR A 261 2.28 -11.78 -9.90
CA THR A 261 2.61 -10.48 -9.33
C THR A 261 3.08 -10.65 -7.88
N TYR A 262 4.26 -10.11 -7.56
CA TYR A 262 4.79 -10.07 -6.20
C TYR A 262 4.44 -8.75 -5.56
N VAL A 263 3.84 -8.79 -4.38
CA VAL A 263 3.41 -7.58 -3.67
C VAL A 263 4.00 -7.57 -2.28
N LEU A 264 4.56 -6.44 -1.86
CA LEU A 264 4.93 -6.19 -0.47
C LEU A 264 3.91 -5.25 0.17
N VAL A 265 3.45 -5.65 1.36
CA VAL A 265 2.31 -5.05 2.02
C VAL A 265 2.67 -4.63 3.43
N GLN A 266 2.28 -3.42 3.83
CA GLN A 266 2.17 -2.99 5.22
C GLN A 266 0.69 -2.84 5.55
N ARG A 267 0.24 -3.49 6.61
CA ARG A 267 -1.13 -3.43 7.10
C ARG A 267 -1.10 -2.87 8.52
N MET A 268 -1.90 -1.85 8.76
CA MET A 268 -2.00 -1.12 10.01
C MET A 268 -3.45 -1.16 10.46
N LEU A 269 -3.73 -1.75 11.61
CA LEU A 269 -5.05 -1.78 12.25
C LEU A 269 -5.00 -0.88 13.46
N TYR A 270 -5.86 0.12 13.52
CA TYR A 270 -5.89 1.14 14.56
C TYR A 270 -7.26 1.16 15.23
N HIS A 271 -7.28 0.98 16.54
CA HIS A 271 -8.49 0.87 17.35
C HIS A 271 -8.82 2.16 18.07
N VAL A 272 -10.08 2.55 18.06
CA VAL A 272 -10.59 3.66 18.88
C VAL A 272 -11.93 3.25 19.45
N ASP A 273 -11.96 3.04 20.78
CA ASP A 273 -13.11 2.50 21.49
C ASP A 273 -13.60 1.19 20.84
N GLU A 274 -14.85 1.16 20.35
CA GLU A 274 -15.46 0.01 19.66
C GLU A 274 -15.29 0.06 18.13
N ALA A 275 -14.61 1.08 17.59
CA ALA A 275 -14.35 1.22 16.16
C ALA A 275 -12.94 0.76 15.79
N ALA A 276 -12.81 0.29 14.54
CA ALA A 276 -11.53 -0.13 13.99
C ALA A 276 -11.29 0.49 12.61
N PHE A 277 -10.06 0.89 12.37
CA PHE A 277 -9.60 1.50 11.14
C PHE A 277 -8.39 0.75 10.62
N ALA A 278 -8.53 0.14 9.46
CA ALA A 278 -7.45 -0.55 8.81
C ALA A 278 -6.94 0.27 7.63
N VAL A 279 -5.63 0.45 7.53
CA VAL A 279 -4.97 0.98 6.33
C VAL A 279 -3.96 -0.05 5.85
N GLU A 280 -4.06 -0.38 4.58
CA GLU A 280 -3.11 -1.22 3.87
C GLU A 280 -2.37 -0.40 2.83
N ARG A 281 -1.05 -0.57 2.78
CA ARG A 281 -0.18 -0.05 1.74
C ARG A 281 0.48 -1.21 1.03
N GLN A 282 0.25 -1.30 -0.27
CA GLN A 282 1.05 -2.13 -1.14
C GLN A 282 2.15 -1.23 -1.71
N TYR A 283 3.27 -1.20 -0.99
CA TYR A 283 4.40 -0.30 -1.25
C TYR A 283 5.36 -0.83 -2.32
N TYR A 284 5.11 -2.05 -2.79
CA TYR A 284 5.73 -2.62 -3.96
C TYR A 284 4.76 -3.60 -4.62
N ALA A 285 4.65 -3.52 -5.93
CA ALA A 285 4.08 -4.55 -6.78
C ALA A 285 5.02 -4.75 -7.97
N SER A 286 5.31 -5.99 -8.38
CA SER A 286 6.29 -6.24 -9.44
C SER A 286 5.85 -5.74 -10.82
N HIS A 287 4.55 -5.61 -11.07
CA HIS A 287 3.97 -5.02 -12.30
C HIS A 287 2.48 -4.66 -12.09
N ASP A 288 1.77 -4.33 -13.18
CA ASP A 288 0.35 -3.93 -13.30
C ASP A 288 -0.03 -2.56 -12.70
N TYR A 289 0.51 -2.25 -11.53
CA TYR A 289 0.33 -0.97 -10.85
C TYR A 289 1.62 -0.60 -10.11
N ASN A 290 1.75 0.67 -9.76
CA ASN A 290 2.95 1.22 -9.13
C ASN A 290 2.87 1.10 -7.60
N SER A 291 1.71 1.42 -7.04
CA SER A 291 1.42 1.41 -5.62
C SER A 291 -0.09 1.37 -5.36
N MET A 292 -0.48 0.91 -4.17
CA MET A 292 -1.88 0.92 -3.75
C MET A 292 -2.01 1.28 -2.27
N LEU A 293 -3.01 2.09 -1.94
CA LEU A 293 -3.48 2.32 -0.58
C LEU A 293 -4.94 1.87 -0.48
N GLN A 294 -5.25 1.07 0.53
CA GLN A 294 -6.61 0.70 0.87
C GLN A 294 -6.91 1.12 2.30
N GLY A 295 -8.11 1.62 2.56
CA GLY A 295 -8.60 1.95 3.87
C GLY A 295 -9.93 1.24 4.12
N ILE A 296 -10.11 0.69 5.31
CA ILE A 296 -11.39 0.17 5.80
C ILE A 296 -11.67 0.82 7.15
N ALA A 297 -12.88 1.32 7.35
CA ALA A 297 -13.37 1.72 8.67
C ALA A 297 -14.58 0.86 9.05
N ALA A 298 -14.58 0.35 10.26
CA ALA A 298 -15.66 -0.38 10.89
C ALA A 298 -16.19 0.45 12.05
N LEU A 299 -17.37 1.04 11.86
CA LEU A 299 -18.01 1.91 12.84
C LEU A 299 -19.22 1.19 13.45
N PRO A 300 -19.28 1.03 14.78
CA PRO A 300 -20.43 0.42 15.43
C PRO A 300 -21.68 1.29 15.28
N THR A 301 -22.81 0.65 15.07
CA THR A 301 -24.14 1.28 15.00
C THR A 301 -25.14 0.46 15.83
N LYS A 302 -26.37 0.96 16.00
CA LYS A 302 -27.42 0.21 16.68
C LYS A 302 -27.85 -1.06 15.93
N ASP A 303 -27.67 -1.07 14.62
CA ASP A 303 -28.20 -2.10 13.72
C ASP A 303 -27.11 -3.02 13.17
N GLY A 304 -25.87 -2.89 13.66
CA GLY A 304 -24.70 -3.64 13.20
C GLY A 304 -23.47 -2.76 13.05
N THR A 305 -22.58 -3.08 12.12
CA THR A 305 -21.37 -2.33 11.80
C THR A 305 -21.50 -1.66 10.44
N PHE A 306 -21.32 -0.34 10.40
CA PHE A 306 -21.15 0.39 9.15
C PHE A 306 -19.72 0.19 8.66
N LEU A 307 -19.58 -0.40 7.47
CA LEU A 307 -18.31 -0.57 6.80
C LEU A 307 -18.14 0.48 5.71
N PHE A 308 -16.98 1.11 5.75
CA PHE A 308 -16.49 2.02 4.73
C PHE A 308 -15.21 1.42 4.14
N TYR A 309 -15.11 1.41 2.81
CA TYR A 309 -13.91 1.01 2.08
C TYR A 309 -13.50 2.12 1.12
N ILE A 310 -12.20 2.35 1.03
CA ILE A 310 -11.55 3.20 0.04
C ILE A 310 -10.38 2.44 -0.57
N GLY A 311 -10.34 2.31 -1.89
CA GLY A 311 -9.20 1.79 -2.63
C GLY A 311 -8.63 2.88 -3.53
N ARG A 312 -7.32 3.08 -3.48
CA ARG A 312 -6.59 4.05 -4.30
C ARG A 312 -5.40 3.35 -4.94
N VAL A 313 -5.39 3.25 -6.26
CA VAL A 313 -4.38 2.53 -7.02
C VAL A 313 -3.69 3.49 -7.96
N SER A 314 -2.37 3.59 -7.89
CA SER A 314 -1.59 4.36 -8.86
C SER A 314 -1.04 3.44 -9.95
N THR A 315 -1.31 3.75 -11.22
CA THR A 315 -0.80 2.97 -12.35
C THR A 315 -0.53 3.83 -13.58
N ASP A 316 0.53 3.51 -14.32
CA ASP A 316 0.85 4.17 -15.58
C ASP A 316 -0.24 3.92 -16.67
N GLN A 317 -1.07 2.87 -16.52
CA GLN A 317 -2.09 2.48 -17.51
C GLN A 317 -3.24 3.48 -17.64
N VAL A 318 -3.64 4.12 -16.54
CA VAL A 318 -4.73 5.10 -16.52
C VAL A 318 -4.25 6.54 -16.71
N GLY A 319 -2.95 6.78 -16.55
CA GLY A 319 -2.32 8.09 -16.74
C GLY A 319 -2.27 8.61 -18.19
N GLY A 320 -1.97 9.91 -18.31
CA GLY A 320 -1.66 10.56 -19.57
C GLY A 320 -2.87 10.83 -20.47
N PHE A 321 -2.64 10.85 -21.77
CA PHE A 321 -3.66 11.20 -22.76
C PHE A 321 -4.89 10.26 -22.63
N GLY A 322 -6.08 10.87 -22.49
CA GLY A 322 -7.35 10.16 -22.34
C GLY A 322 -7.65 9.63 -20.94
N SER A 323 -6.85 9.98 -19.91
CA SER A 323 -7.07 9.57 -18.51
C SER A 323 -8.53 9.74 -18.05
N SER A 324 -9.15 10.90 -18.33
CA SER A 324 -10.55 11.17 -17.96
C SER A 324 -11.58 10.17 -18.55
N ALA A 325 -11.27 9.54 -19.68
CA ALA A 325 -12.11 8.48 -20.27
C ALA A 325 -11.74 7.08 -19.75
N LYS A 326 -10.48 6.84 -19.37
CA LYS A 326 -10.01 5.55 -18.85
C LYS A 326 -10.53 5.27 -17.45
N HIS A 327 -10.60 6.28 -16.58
CA HIS A 327 -10.93 6.07 -15.17
C HIS A 327 -12.34 5.49 -14.95
N PRO A 328 -13.41 6.01 -15.58
CA PRO A 328 -14.75 5.42 -15.46
C PRO A 328 -14.80 3.97 -15.94
N ILE A 329 -14.10 3.63 -17.03
CA ILE A 329 -14.05 2.28 -17.59
C ILE A 329 -13.34 1.32 -16.62
N SER A 330 -12.18 1.72 -16.11
CA SER A 330 -11.43 0.92 -15.13
C SER A 330 -12.22 0.67 -13.85
N ARG A 331 -12.97 1.67 -13.37
CA ARG A 331 -13.89 1.50 -12.21
C ARG A 331 -15.03 0.53 -12.52
N ALA A 332 -15.66 0.64 -13.69
CA ALA A 332 -16.74 -0.26 -14.09
C ALA A 332 -16.29 -1.73 -14.19
N ILE A 333 -15.02 -1.97 -14.52
CA ILE A 333 -14.42 -3.32 -14.54
C ILE A 333 -14.10 -3.80 -13.11
N THR A 334 -13.56 -2.93 -12.26
CA THR A 334 -13.02 -3.32 -10.94
C THR A 334 -14.09 -3.42 -9.84
N ALA A 335 -15.08 -2.52 -9.85
CA ALA A 335 -16.08 -2.44 -8.80
C ALA A 335 -16.90 -3.73 -8.59
N PRO A 336 -17.31 -4.48 -9.64
CA PRO A 336 -18.02 -5.74 -9.45
C PRO A 336 -17.24 -6.77 -8.62
N TYR A 337 -15.94 -6.95 -8.87
CA TYR A 337 -15.10 -7.90 -8.13
C TYR A 337 -15.02 -7.57 -6.64
N ILE A 338 -14.84 -6.29 -6.31
CA ILE A 338 -14.77 -5.84 -4.91
C ILE A 338 -16.15 -5.98 -4.24
N LYS A 339 -17.24 -5.69 -4.95
CA LYS A 339 -18.59 -5.91 -4.44
C LYS A 339 -18.86 -7.39 -4.15
N ASP A 340 -18.41 -8.29 -5.01
CA ASP A 340 -18.57 -9.73 -4.80
C ASP A 340 -17.82 -10.21 -3.55
N MET A 341 -16.58 -9.75 -3.35
CA MET A 341 -15.83 -10.00 -2.11
C MET A 341 -16.58 -9.51 -0.86
N PHE A 342 -17.18 -8.32 -0.90
CA PHE A 342 -17.95 -7.80 0.24
C PHE A 342 -19.30 -8.52 0.44
N ARG A 343 -19.94 -9.03 -0.62
CA ARG A 343 -21.13 -9.90 -0.51
C ARG A 343 -20.80 -11.23 0.15
N GLU A 344 -19.64 -11.82 -0.19
CA GLU A 344 -19.15 -13.03 0.47
C GLU A 344 -18.88 -12.78 1.95
N LEU A 345 -18.28 -11.64 2.30
CA LEU A 345 -18.09 -11.20 3.67
C LEU A 345 -19.43 -11.12 4.42
N GLN A 346 -20.43 -10.40 3.87
CA GLN A 346 -21.78 -10.29 4.45
C GLN A 346 -22.42 -11.67 4.66
N THR A 347 -22.24 -12.58 3.71
CA THR A 347 -22.78 -13.96 3.80
C THR A 347 -22.10 -14.77 4.91
N LYS A 348 -20.79 -14.59 5.11
CA LYS A 348 -20.01 -15.34 6.10
C LYS A 348 -20.35 -14.91 7.52
N VAL A 349 -20.44 -13.61 7.75
CA VAL A 349 -20.76 -13.06 9.08
C VAL A 349 -22.23 -13.20 9.43
N GLY A 350 -23.15 -13.12 8.47
CA GLY A 350 -24.59 -13.33 8.71
C GLY A 350 -24.98 -14.80 9.00
N LYS A 351 -24.05 -15.75 8.91
CA LYS A 351 -24.24 -17.16 9.27
C LYS A 351 -23.73 -17.50 10.68
N GLN A 352 -23.02 -16.59 11.33
CA GLN A 352 -22.58 -16.72 12.73
C GLN A 352 -23.69 -16.18 13.65
#